data_AF-A0A3E4Z3N2-F1
#
_entry.id   AF-A0A3E4Z3N2-F1
#
_cell.length_a   1.000
_cell.length_b   1.000
_cell.length_c   1.000
_cell.angle_alpha   90.00
_cell.angle_beta   90.00
_cell.angle_gamma   90.00
#
_symmetry.space_group_name_H-M   'P 1'
#
loop_
_entity.id
_entity.type
_entity.pdbx_description
1 polymer ?
#
loop_
_entity_poly.entity_id
_entity_poly.type
_entity_poly.pdbx_seq_one_letter_code
_entity_poly.pdbx_strand_id
1 'polypeptide(L)'
;MKKLILWSVLLLLCGCESKSTQVKNKATDLLEDYTNALDNAKSKEEVKFLKKEFERKGEMLEDEVNRLQESGDYSLKDMQDMMQDEKLKELVEQAKEAERNAYNRCKE
;
A
#
# COMPACT_ATOMS: atom_id res chain seq x y z
N MET A 1 -40.61 24.96 12.94
CA MET A 1 -39.26 24.46 13.32
C MET A 1 -39.21 22.94 13.17
N LYS A 2 -38.85 22.40 12.00
CA LYS A 2 -38.65 20.95 11.74
C LYS A 2 -37.69 20.71 10.55
N LYS A 3 -36.52 21.36 10.52
CA LYS A 3 -35.53 21.19 9.43
C LYS A 3 -34.11 20.85 9.88
N LEU A 4 -33.89 20.59 11.17
CA LEU A 4 -32.54 20.36 11.72
C LEU A 4 -32.15 18.87 11.87
N ILE A 5 -33.08 17.93 11.66
CA ILE A 5 -32.84 16.50 11.96
C ILE A 5 -32.16 15.76 10.79
N LEU A 6 -32.18 16.29 9.56
CA LEU A 6 -31.58 15.60 8.41
C LEU A 6 -30.07 15.77 8.28
N TRP A 7 -29.46 16.78 8.93
CA TRP A 7 -28.02 17.01 8.82
C TRP A 7 -27.19 16.14 9.77
N SER A 8 -27.75 15.70 10.90
CA SER A 8 -27.02 14.84 11.85
C SER A 8 -26.82 13.41 11.34
N VAL A 9 -27.64 12.94 10.40
CA VAL A 9 -27.49 11.62 9.76
C VAL A 9 -26.37 11.62 8.72
N LEU A 10 -26.10 12.77 8.08
CA LEU A 10 -25.04 12.89 7.07
C LEU A 10 -23.63 12.81 7.68
N LEU A 11 -23.46 13.23 8.94
CA LEU A 11 -22.19 13.13 9.68
C LEU A 11 -21.85 11.71 10.15
N LEU A 12 -22.85 10.82 10.23
CA LEU A 12 -22.65 9.39 10.51
C LEU A 12 -22.19 8.61 9.26
N LEU A 13 -22.29 9.22 8.08
CA LEU A 13 -21.78 8.68 6.81
C LEU A 13 -20.37 9.20 6.48
N CYS A 14 -19.70 9.87 7.43
CA CYS A 14 -18.25 10.07 7.36
C CYS A 14 -17.61 8.71 7.65
N GLY A 15 -17.65 7.82 6.63
CA GLY A 15 -17.17 6.46 6.72
C GLY A 15 -15.74 6.45 7.20
N CYS A 16 -15.52 5.98 8.42
CA CYS A 16 -14.22 5.46 8.78
C CYS A 16 -13.92 4.35 7.76
N GLU A 17 -13.02 4.63 6.83
CA GLU A 17 -12.47 3.63 5.93
C GLU A 17 -12.04 2.42 6.77
N SER A 18 -12.42 1.21 6.34
CA SER A 18 -12.09 0.02 7.12
C SER A 18 -10.57 -0.10 7.24
N LYS A 19 -10.08 -0.59 8.38
CA LYS A 19 -8.64 -0.80 8.60
C LYS A 19 -8.03 -1.67 7.51
N SER A 20 -8.79 -2.65 7.03
CA SER A 20 -8.44 -3.48 5.87
C SER A 20 -8.21 -2.64 4.59
N THR A 21 -9.13 -1.74 4.26
CA THR A 21 -8.98 -0.85 3.10
C THR A 21 -7.80 0.11 3.28
N GLN A 22 -7.60 0.62 4.50
CA GLN A 22 -6.47 1.50 4.82
C GLN A 22 -5.12 0.81 4.61
N VAL A 23 -4.95 -0.43 5.09
CA VAL A 23 -3.71 -1.21 4.83
C VAL A 23 -3.54 -1.46 3.34
N LYS A 24 -4.62 -1.80 2.63
CA LYS A 24 -4.56 -2.06 1.19
C LYS A 24 -4.11 -0.82 0.40
N ASN A 25 -4.65 0.35 0.73
CA ASN A 25 -4.26 1.61 0.10
C ASN A 25 -2.78 1.90 0.39
N LYS A 26 -2.32 1.74 1.63
CA LYS A 26 -0.90 1.89 1.98
C LYS A 26 0.01 0.94 1.18
N ALA A 27 -0.39 -0.32 0.99
CA ALA A 27 0.37 -1.28 0.18
C ALA A 27 0.42 -0.86 -1.30
N THR A 28 -0.72 -0.38 -1.82
CA THR A 28 -0.86 0.13 -3.19
C THR A 28 0.06 1.34 -3.39
N ASP A 29 -0.06 2.34 -2.53
CA ASP A 29 0.75 3.58 -2.57
C ASP A 29 2.25 3.24 -2.48
N LEU A 30 2.64 2.32 -1.60
CA LEU A 30 4.03 1.90 -1.44
C LEU A 30 4.60 1.27 -2.72
N LEU A 31 3.82 0.43 -3.42
CA LEU A 31 4.21 -0.19 -4.69
C LEU A 31 4.30 0.83 -5.82
N GLU A 32 3.32 1.73 -5.92
CA GLU A 32 3.29 2.79 -6.93
C GLU A 32 4.47 3.77 -6.73
N ASP A 33 4.70 4.23 -5.50
CA ASP A 33 5.83 5.10 -5.15
C ASP A 33 7.17 4.43 -5.48
N TYR A 34 7.34 3.15 -5.15
CA TYR A 34 8.56 2.40 -5.43
C TYR A 34 8.79 2.25 -6.94
N THR A 35 7.76 1.87 -7.68
CA THR A 35 7.80 1.75 -9.15
C THR A 35 8.19 3.08 -9.80
N ASN A 36 7.53 4.17 -9.40
CA ASN A 36 7.83 5.52 -9.90
C ASN A 36 9.26 5.95 -9.56
N ALA A 37 9.75 5.64 -8.36
CA ALA A 37 11.12 5.96 -7.96
C ALA A 37 12.14 5.16 -8.78
N LEU A 38 11.89 3.87 -9.02
CA LEU A 38 12.73 3.01 -9.85
C LEU A 38 12.83 3.52 -11.30
N ASP A 39 11.73 4.00 -11.87
CA ASP A 39 11.72 4.56 -13.22
C ASP A 39 12.63 5.79 -13.37
N ASN A 40 12.85 6.53 -12.27
CA ASN A 40 13.69 7.73 -12.24
C ASN A 40 15.11 7.49 -11.69
N ALA A 41 15.41 6.29 -11.21
CA ALA A 41 16.71 5.97 -10.63
C ALA A 41 17.84 6.10 -11.67
N LYS A 42 18.94 6.74 -11.26
CA LYS A 42 20.08 7.10 -12.11
C LYS A 42 21.30 6.20 -11.91
N SER A 43 21.33 5.40 -10.85
CA SER A 43 22.45 4.51 -10.54
C SER A 43 22.01 3.23 -9.85
N LYS A 44 22.88 2.21 -9.86
CA LYS A 44 22.63 0.96 -9.12
C LYS A 44 22.62 1.17 -7.61
N GLU A 45 23.42 2.10 -7.11
CA GLU A 45 23.43 2.47 -5.69
C GLU A 45 22.09 3.07 -5.28
N GLU A 46 21.50 3.92 -6.12
CA GLU A 46 20.16 4.46 -5.91
C GLU A 46 19.09 3.37 -5.95
N VAL A 47 19.13 2.45 -6.93
CA VAL A 47 18.21 1.29 -6.98
C VAL A 47 18.30 0.44 -5.70
N LYS A 48 19.52 0.15 -5.22
CA LYS A 48 19.72 -0.59 -3.95
C LYS A 48 19.16 0.17 -2.75
N PHE A 49 19.34 1.49 -2.71
CA PHE A 49 18.80 2.33 -1.66
C PHE A 49 17.27 2.33 -1.67
N LEU A 50 16.66 2.52 -2.84
CA LEU A 50 15.20 2.49 -3.02
C LEU A 50 14.61 1.14 -2.60
N LYS A 51 15.26 0.03 -2.97
CA LYS A 51 14.85 -1.31 -2.54
C LYS A 51 14.87 -1.45 -1.02
N LYS A 52 15.94 -1.00 -0.37
CA LYS A 52 16.07 -1.08 1.08
C LYS A 52 15.01 -0.24 1.81
N GLU A 53 14.71 0.95 1.30
CA GLU A 53 13.63 1.79 1.86
C GLU A 53 12.25 1.19 1.60
N PHE A 54 12.02 0.56 0.45
CA PHE A 54 10.80 -0.19 0.16
C PHE A 54 10.62 -1.36 1.13
N GLU A 55 11.66 -2.19 1.33
CA GLU A 55 11.65 -3.32 2.28
C GLU A 55 11.37 -2.84 3.71
N ARG A 56 12.06 -1.78 4.17
CA ARG A 56 11.83 -1.17 5.48
C ARG A 56 10.39 -0.67 5.66
N LYS A 57 9.82 -0.01 4.66
CA LYS A 57 8.41 0.44 4.71
C LYS A 57 7.45 -0.74 4.69
N GLY A 58 7.78 -1.81 3.96
CA GLY A 58 7.06 -3.07 3.96
C GLY A 58 7.01 -3.71 5.35
N GLU A 59 8.15 -3.80 6.04
CA GLU A 59 8.23 -4.29 7.43
C GLU A 59 7.34 -3.47 8.38
N MET A 60 7.35 -2.14 8.25
CA MET A 60 6.47 -1.28 9.05
C MET A 60 4.99 -1.53 8.78
N LEU A 61 4.62 -1.85 7.54
CA LEU A 61 3.25 -2.19 7.17
C LEU A 61 2.85 -3.58 7.70
N GLU A 62 3.77 -4.54 7.67
CA GLU A 62 3.58 -5.86 8.28
C GLU A 62 3.35 -5.75 9.79
N ASP A 63 4.16 -4.95 10.50
CA ASP A 63 3.98 -4.67 11.92
C ASP A 63 2.61 -4.03 12.21
N GLU A 64 2.13 -3.14 11.34
CA GLU A 64 0.80 -2.54 11.47
C GLU A 64 -0.30 -3.61 11.30
N VAL A 65 -0.19 -4.48 10.29
CA VAL A 65 -1.12 -5.60 10.08
C VAL A 65 -1.13 -6.52 11.28
N ASN A 66 0.03 -6.88 11.83
CA ASN A 66 0.13 -7.75 13.01
C ASN A 66 -0.59 -7.14 14.22
N ARG A 67 -0.39 -5.84 14.49
CA ARG A 67 -1.12 -5.14 15.57
C ARG A 67 -2.63 -5.09 15.34
N LEU A 68 -3.06 -4.92 14.09
CA LEU A 68 -4.48 -4.93 13.74
C LEU A 68 -5.08 -6.33 13.89
N GLN A 69 -4.33 -7.40 13.59
CA GLN A 69 -4.74 -8.78 13.85
C GLN A 69 -4.86 -9.08 15.34
N GLU A 70 -3.88 -8.65 16.14
CA GLU A 70 -3.89 -8.83 17.61
C GLU A 70 -5.07 -8.10 18.28
N SER A 71 -5.44 -6.94 17.77
CA SER A 71 -6.59 -6.16 18.25
C SER A 71 -7.95 -6.67 17.73
N GLY A 72 -7.96 -7.57 16.76
CA GLY A 72 -9.17 -8.09 16.11
C GLY A 72 -9.77 -7.15 15.06
N ASP A 73 -9.10 -6.04 14.74
CA ASP A 73 -9.52 -5.03 13.75
C ASP A 73 -9.12 -5.42 12.30
N TYR A 74 -8.43 -6.55 12.13
CA TYR A 74 -8.06 -7.11 10.83
C TYR A 74 -8.13 -8.64 10.89
N SER A 75 -9.02 -9.21 10.09
CA SER A 75 -9.29 -10.66 10.12
C SER A 75 -8.39 -11.44 9.14
N LEU A 76 -8.37 -12.77 9.31
CA LEU A 76 -7.76 -13.66 8.32
C LEU A 76 -8.40 -13.48 6.93
N LYS A 77 -9.71 -13.20 6.87
CA LYS A 77 -10.41 -12.95 5.62
C LYS A 77 -9.91 -11.66 4.97
N ASP A 78 -9.69 -10.59 5.73
CA ASP A 78 -9.13 -9.34 5.21
C ASP A 78 -7.75 -9.57 4.58
N MET A 79 -6.92 -10.42 5.20
CA MET A 79 -5.63 -10.83 4.64
C MET A 79 -5.79 -11.60 3.33
N GLN A 80 -6.73 -12.54 3.26
CA GLN A 80 -7.00 -13.32 2.05
C GLN A 80 -7.53 -12.45 0.92
N ASP A 81 -8.48 -11.58 1.22
CA ASP A 81 -9.07 -10.65 0.26
C ASP A 81 -7.99 -9.72 -0.33
N MET A 82 -7.04 -9.26 0.50
CA MET A 82 -5.89 -8.46 0.04
C MET A 82 -4.92 -9.25 -0.83
N MET A 83 -4.52 -10.47 -0.42
CA MET A 83 -3.61 -11.30 -1.22
C MET A 83 -4.21 -11.74 -2.56
N GLN A 84 -5.54 -11.82 -2.64
CA GLN A 84 -6.29 -12.15 -3.85
C GLN A 84 -6.67 -10.93 -4.68
N ASP A 85 -6.39 -9.71 -4.22
CA ASP A 85 -6.69 -8.48 -4.95
C ASP A 85 -5.84 -8.43 -6.23
N GLU A 86 -6.51 -8.56 -7.39
CA GLU A 86 -5.86 -8.62 -8.69
C GLU A 86 -5.11 -7.33 -9.04
N LYS A 87 -5.60 -6.17 -8.59
CA LYS A 87 -4.91 -4.89 -8.81
C LYS A 87 -3.60 -4.87 -8.02
N LEU A 88 -3.63 -5.34 -6.78
CA LEU A 88 -2.41 -5.41 -5.96
C LEU A 88 -1.38 -6.40 -6.55
N LYS A 89 -1.83 -7.54 -7.06
CA LYS A 89 -0.94 -8.50 -7.77
C LYS A 89 -0.31 -7.88 -9.01
N GLU A 90 -1.08 -7.16 -9.81
CA GLU A 90 -0.57 -6.47 -10.99
C GLU A 90 0.51 -5.45 -10.61
N LEU A 91 0.27 -4.63 -9.59
CA LEU A 91 1.25 -3.66 -9.08
C LEU A 91 2.54 -4.33 -8.57
N VAL A 92 2.44 -5.49 -7.93
CA VAL A 92 3.62 -6.27 -7.51
C VAL A 92 4.44 -6.72 -8.71
N GLU A 93 3.80 -7.20 -9.78
CA GLU A 93 4.52 -7.58 -11.00
C GLU A 93 5.13 -6.38 -11.71
N GLN A 94 4.42 -5.25 -11.78
CA GLN A 94 4.95 -3.99 -12.33
C GLN A 94 6.18 -3.51 -11.55
N ALA A 95 6.14 -3.54 -10.21
CA ALA A 95 7.27 -3.17 -9.38
C ALA A 95 8.50 -4.07 -9.61
N LYS A 96 8.28 -5.39 -9.76
CA LYS A 96 9.36 -6.35 -10.09
C LYS A 96 9.96 -6.08 -11.47
N GLU A 97 9.13 -5.76 -12.46
CA GLU A 97 9.57 -5.41 -13.79
C GLU A 97 10.37 -4.10 -13.79
N ALA A 98 9.86 -3.07 -13.12
CA ALA A 98 10.54 -1.79 -12.95
C ALA A 98 11.90 -1.95 -12.26
N GLU A 99 12.02 -2.82 -11.24
CA GLU A 99 13.30 -3.08 -10.57
C GLU A 99 14.31 -3.70 -11.55
N ARG A 100 13.89 -4.70 -12.33
CA ARG A 100 14.74 -5.32 -13.36
C ARG A 100 15.16 -4.31 -14.42
N ASN A 101 14.23 -3.47 -14.88
CA ASN A 101 14.48 -2.45 -15.89
C ASN A 101 15.44 -1.37 -15.37
N ALA A 102 15.25 -0.91 -14.13
CA ALA A 102 16.14 0.05 -13.49
C ALA A 102 17.57 -0.49 -13.36
N TYR A 103 17.74 -1.76 -12.93
CA TYR A 103 19.05 -2.40 -12.88
C TYR A 103 19.70 -2.55 -14.25
N ASN A 104 18.91 -2.81 -15.30
CA ASN A 104 19.42 -2.93 -16.66
C ASN A 104 19.81 -1.58 -17.26
N ARG A 105 19.01 -0.53 -17.02
CA ARG A 105 19.32 0.85 -17.45
C ARG A 105 20.57 1.39 -16.78
N CYS A 106 20.70 1.17 -15.46
CA CYS A 106 21.86 1.63 -14.69
C CYS A 106 23.09 0.72 -14.82
N LYS A 107 23.15 -0.16 -15.84
CA LYS A 107 24.36 -0.96 -16.14
C LYS A 107 25.41 -0.20 -16.94
N GLU A 108 25.04 0.93 -17.54
CA GLU A 108 25.95 1.89 -18.17
C GLU A 108 26.64 2.79 -17.14
#